data_AF-A0A6B1ET73-F1
#
_entry.id   AF-A0A6B1ET73-F1
#
_cell.length_a   1.000
_cell.length_b   1.000
_cell.length_c   1.000
_cell.angle_alpha   90.00
_cell.angle_beta   90.00
_cell.angle_gamma   90.00
#
_symmetry.space_group_name_H-M   'P 1'
#
loop_
_entity.id
_entity.type
_entity.pdbx_description
1 polymer ?
#
loop_
_entity_poly.entity_id
_entity_poly.type
_entity_poly.pdbx_seq_one_letter_code
_entity_poly.pdbx_strand_id
1 'polypeptide(L)'
;MKVLETLLFMFRNPVPLIVHFTCWFLLAAWGIVADDPFMEGTLPYIKVIVAPPASIGDYLKAASIIWDEIIEDLTRTGFWVLVVTPPFLICYREAVGNLKGITDEHRIWMAWYHRQQEATAEDDNFVEPAPPLKNMRVNSYFRKAQKTLLFMIRNPKLLLIHFLCWMITCFLLVLISILPDLANIVRAVENFARNFLSAAPYLAIVAAIFGLISSYQETRGTVKEVAKVQQTWAEWYCQQQEAKAQGVPFDVVPPLFRIY
;
A
#
# COMPACT_ATOMS: atom_id res chain seq x y z
N MET A 1 -2.78 -3.91 -17.11
CA MET A 1 -3.62 -3.32 -16.05
C MET A 1 -3.58 -1.81 -16.23
N LYS A 2 -4.72 -1.12 -16.30
CA LYS A 2 -4.68 0.31 -16.67
C LYS A 2 -4.39 1.15 -15.43
N VAL A 3 -3.49 2.12 -15.58
CA VAL A 3 -3.12 3.05 -14.49
C VAL A 3 -4.37 3.74 -13.92
N LEU A 4 -5.30 4.16 -14.78
CA LEU A 4 -6.55 4.80 -14.39
C LEU A 4 -7.42 3.91 -13.48
N GLU A 5 -7.60 2.63 -13.83
CA GLU A 5 -8.37 1.67 -13.02
C GLU A 5 -7.77 1.53 -11.61
N THR A 6 -6.44 1.55 -11.52
CA THR A 6 -5.73 1.47 -10.23
C THR A 6 -5.94 2.73 -9.39
N LEU A 7 -5.85 3.90 -10.00
CA LEU A 7 -6.08 5.18 -9.32
C LEU A 7 -7.54 5.32 -8.86
N LEU A 8 -8.51 4.92 -9.69
CA LEU A 8 -9.92 4.87 -9.31
C LEU A 8 -10.16 3.90 -8.15
N PHE A 9 -9.52 2.73 -8.15
CA PHE A 9 -9.59 1.78 -7.05
C PHE A 9 -9.06 2.38 -5.75
N MET A 10 -7.91 3.07 -5.78
CA MET A 10 -7.36 3.77 -4.62
C MET A 10 -8.31 4.86 -4.10
N PHE A 11 -8.88 5.66 -5.01
CA PHE A 11 -9.81 6.74 -4.63
C PHE A 11 -11.07 6.20 -3.94
N ARG A 12 -11.59 5.06 -4.42
CA ARG A 12 -12.75 4.38 -3.83
C ARG A 12 -12.43 3.67 -2.51
N ASN A 13 -11.16 3.37 -2.27
CA ASN A 13 -10.68 2.73 -1.05
C ASN A 13 -9.58 3.58 -0.41
N PRO A 14 -9.91 4.78 0.13
CA PRO A 14 -8.90 5.73 0.57
C PRO A 14 -8.22 5.34 1.89
N VAL A 15 -8.79 4.39 2.64
CA VAL A 15 -8.32 4.01 3.99
C VAL A 15 -6.84 3.66 4.03
N PRO A 16 -6.28 2.79 3.14
CA PRO A 16 -4.84 2.52 3.15
C PRO A 16 -4.01 3.77 2.93
N LEU A 17 -4.44 4.66 2.02
CA LEU A 17 -3.74 5.91 1.74
C LEU A 17 -3.74 6.84 2.94
N ILE A 18 -4.89 7.02 3.60
CA ILE A 18 -5.02 7.84 4.81
C ILE A 18 -4.13 7.29 5.93
N VAL A 19 -4.16 5.98 6.17
CA VAL A 19 -3.36 5.33 7.21
C VAL A 19 -1.87 5.49 6.93
N HIS A 20 -1.42 5.16 5.71
CA HIS A 20 -0.02 5.30 5.34
C HIS A 20 0.43 6.76 5.39
N PHE A 21 -0.36 7.69 4.85
CA PHE A 21 -0.04 9.11 4.90
C PHE A 21 0.09 9.62 6.33
N THR A 22 -0.83 9.22 7.22
CA THR A 22 -0.78 9.59 8.65
C THR A 22 0.49 9.06 9.30
N CYS A 23 0.83 7.78 9.11
CA CYS A 23 2.06 7.21 9.69
C CYS A 23 3.32 7.92 9.18
N TRP A 24 3.38 8.20 7.87
CA TRP A 24 4.51 8.88 7.25
C TRP A 24 4.64 10.33 7.71
N PHE A 25 3.51 11.04 7.83
CA PHE A 25 3.47 12.39 8.36
C PHE A 25 3.93 12.43 9.83
N LEU A 26 3.47 11.51 10.67
CA LEU A 26 3.89 11.43 12.07
C LEU A 26 5.39 11.12 12.21
N LEU A 27 5.93 10.24 11.35
CA LEU A 27 7.36 9.95 11.33
C LEU A 27 8.20 11.16 10.90
N ALA A 28 7.72 11.92 9.91
CA ALA A 28 8.33 13.16 9.47
C ALA A 28 8.33 14.24 10.56
N ALA A 29 7.16 14.46 11.18
CA ALA A 29 7.00 15.37 12.30
C ALA A 29 7.93 15.00 13.47
N TRP A 30 8.05 13.71 13.77
CA TRP A 30 9.00 13.23 14.79
C TRP A 30 10.44 13.56 14.43
N GLY A 31 10.82 13.39 13.15
CA GLY A 31 12.16 13.73 12.68
C GLY A 31 12.49 15.22 12.86
N ILE A 32 11.55 16.10 12.53
CA ILE A 32 11.69 17.56 12.70
C ILE A 32 11.82 17.92 14.19
N VAL A 33 10.95 17.35 15.04
CA VAL A 33 11.00 17.62 16.49
C VAL A 33 12.28 17.09 17.14
N ALA A 34 12.86 16.02 16.60
CA ALA A 34 14.11 15.44 17.07
C ALA A 34 15.36 16.13 16.51
N ASP A 35 15.20 17.09 15.59
CA ASP A 35 16.32 17.80 14.97
C ASP A 35 16.94 18.83 15.94
N ASP A 36 18.27 18.97 15.90
CA ASP A 36 19.02 19.82 16.82
C ASP A 36 18.57 21.30 16.78
N PRO A 37 18.31 21.92 15.61
CA PRO A 37 17.78 23.29 15.52
C PRO A 37 16.44 23.47 16.24
N PHE A 38 15.53 22.49 16.15
CA PHE A 38 14.25 22.54 16.85
C PHE A 38 14.45 22.42 18.37
N MET A 39 15.31 21.49 18.79
CA MET A 39 15.62 21.21 20.19
C MET A 39 16.34 22.38 20.88
N GLU A 40 17.21 23.08 20.16
CA GLU A 40 17.99 24.21 20.68
C GLU A 40 17.26 25.55 20.52
N GLY A 41 16.46 25.74 19.48
CA GLY A 41 15.75 26.98 19.18
C GLY A 41 14.34 27.07 19.76
N THR A 42 13.45 26.18 19.31
CA THR A 42 12.00 26.28 19.58
C THR A 42 11.60 25.65 20.90
N LEU A 43 12.23 24.54 21.28
CA LEU A 43 11.89 23.82 22.50
C LEU A 43 12.05 24.67 23.78
N PRO A 44 13.08 25.51 23.96
CA PRO A 44 13.17 26.44 25.10
C PRO A 44 11.99 27.42 25.17
N TYR A 45 11.54 27.95 24.03
CA TYR A 45 10.38 28.86 23.98
C TYR A 45 9.08 28.14 24.38
N ILE A 46 8.88 26.91 23.88
CA ILE A 46 7.75 26.06 24.27
C ILE A 46 7.76 25.78 25.77
N LYS A 47 8.93 25.45 26.34
CA LYS A 47 9.10 25.20 27.78
C LYS A 47 8.64 26.39 28.64
N VAL A 48 8.89 27.61 28.21
CA VAL A 48 8.44 28.83 28.91
C VAL A 48 6.91 28.98 28.87
N ILE A 49 6.25 28.54 27.79
CA ILE A 49 4.79 28.60 27.66
C ILE A 49 4.12 27.56 28.57
N VAL A 50 4.69 26.37 28.68
CA VAL A 50 4.06 25.24 29.39
C VAL A 50 4.52 25.07 30.84
N ALA A 51 5.42 25.91 31.36
CA ALA A 51 5.96 25.76 32.71
C ALA A 51 6.07 27.09 33.49
N PRO A 52 5.27 27.27 34.58
CA PRO A 52 4.14 26.43 34.98
C PRO A 52 2.96 26.61 34.01
N PRO A 53 2.23 25.54 33.64
CA PRO A 53 1.10 25.66 32.73
C PRO A 53 -0.07 26.30 33.49
N ALA A 54 -0.60 27.41 32.98
CA ALA A 54 -1.71 28.12 33.62
C ALA A 54 -3.08 27.68 33.07
N SER A 55 -3.12 27.11 31.86
CA SER A 55 -4.37 26.70 31.21
C SER A 55 -4.17 25.66 30.09
N ILE A 56 -5.28 25.01 29.67
CA ILE A 56 -5.33 24.22 28.43
C ILE A 56 -4.92 25.06 27.21
N GLY A 57 -5.21 26.38 27.25
CA GLY A 57 -4.83 27.32 26.19
C GLY A 57 -3.32 27.37 25.96
N ASP A 58 -2.51 27.22 27.01
CA ASP A 58 -1.04 27.24 26.90
C ASP A 58 -0.52 26.00 26.16
N TYR A 59 -1.12 24.84 26.42
CA TYR A 59 -0.81 23.61 25.67
C TYR A 59 -1.26 23.69 24.21
N LEU A 60 -2.43 24.25 23.93
CA LEU A 60 -2.90 24.46 22.55
C LEU A 60 -2.00 25.45 21.80
N LYS A 61 -1.56 26.51 22.47
CA LYS A 61 -0.61 27.48 21.91
C LYS A 61 0.75 26.84 21.61
N ALA A 62 1.28 26.05 22.54
CA ALA A 62 2.49 25.28 22.32
C ALA A 62 2.35 24.32 21.14
N ALA A 63 1.26 23.57 21.06
CA ALA A 63 0.98 22.66 19.95
C ALA A 63 0.87 23.40 18.60
N SER A 64 0.27 24.59 18.57
CA SER A 64 0.18 25.43 17.36
C SER A 64 1.57 25.85 16.87
N ILE A 65 2.47 26.28 17.78
CA ILE A 65 3.82 26.69 17.41
C ILE A 65 4.61 25.51 16.82
N ILE A 66 4.54 24.34 17.47
CA ILE A 66 5.16 23.09 16.96
C ILE A 66 4.61 22.76 15.58
N TRP A 67 3.29 22.89 15.39
CA TRP A 67 2.62 22.60 14.13
C TRP A 67 3.07 23.55 13.02
N ASP A 68 3.11 24.85 13.28
CA ASP A 68 3.50 25.87 12.30
C ASP A 68 4.95 25.63 11.82
N GLU A 69 5.86 25.27 12.73
CA GLU A 69 7.24 24.97 12.39
C GLU A 69 7.38 23.69 11.57
N ILE A 70 6.65 22.62 11.92
CA ILE A 70 6.58 21.41 11.09
C ILE A 70 6.09 21.76 9.68
N ILE A 71 5.06 22.59 9.55
CA ILE A 71 4.53 22.98 8.24
C ILE A 71 5.54 23.84 7.46
N GLU A 72 6.22 24.79 8.13
CA GLU A 72 7.26 25.61 7.50
C GLU A 72 8.39 24.74 6.97
N ASP A 73 8.93 23.83 7.77
CA ASP A 73 10.03 22.96 7.36
C ASP A 73 9.61 22.01 6.23
N LEU A 74 8.42 21.42 6.32
CA LEU A 74 7.89 20.58 5.26
C LEU A 74 7.76 21.33 3.92
N THR A 75 7.28 22.57 3.96
CA THR A 75 7.05 23.41 2.78
C THR A 75 8.33 23.96 2.17
N ARG A 76 9.28 24.41 2.99
CA ARG A 76 10.49 25.10 2.54
C ARG A 76 11.53 24.18 1.90
N THR A 77 11.62 22.94 2.37
CA THR A 77 12.67 22.00 1.95
C THR A 77 12.25 21.05 0.82
N GLY A 78 11.00 21.15 0.35
CA GLY A 78 10.43 20.17 -0.58
C GLY A 78 10.23 18.77 0.04
N PHE A 79 10.33 18.67 1.37
CA PHE A 79 10.19 17.42 2.12
C PHE A 79 8.80 16.80 1.97
N TRP A 80 7.79 17.58 1.55
CA TRP A 80 6.50 17.03 1.12
C TRP A 80 6.62 15.91 0.09
N VAL A 81 7.59 15.95 -0.81
CA VAL A 81 7.81 14.85 -1.76
C VAL A 81 8.18 13.57 -1.01
N LEU A 82 9.01 13.66 0.03
CA LEU A 82 9.39 12.52 0.88
C LEU A 82 8.24 12.04 1.78
N VAL A 83 7.30 12.91 2.15
CA VAL A 83 6.12 12.54 2.96
C VAL A 83 5.00 11.94 2.11
N VAL A 84 4.79 12.45 0.89
CA VAL A 84 3.66 12.08 0.02
C VAL A 84 4.01 10.90 -0.89
N THR A 85 5.23 10.85 -1.44
CA THR A 85 5.60 9.85 -2.45
C THR A 85 5.60 8.42 -1.88
N PRO A 86 6.18 8.13 -0.69
CA PRO A 86 6.14 6.80 -0.09
C PRO A 86 4.74 6.23 0.14
N PRO A 87 3.82 6.91 0.88
CA PRO A 87 2.49 6.38 1.10
C PRO A 87 1.73 6.20 -0.21
N PHE A 88 1.86 7.13 -1.16
CA PHE A 88 1.20 7.02 -2.46
C PHE A 88 1.66 5.79 -3.25
N LEU A 89 2.97 5.60 -3.39
CA LEU A 89 3.53 4.45 -4.13
C LEU A 89 3.19 3.12 -3.45
N ILE A 90 3.25 3.05 -2.13
CA ILE A 90 2.89 1.84 -1.38
C ILE A 90 1.41 1.50 -1.61
N CYS A 91 0.51 2.48 -1.52
CA CYS A 91 -0.92 2.27 -1.73
C CYS A 91 -1.27 1.93 -3.19
N TYR A 92 -0.58 2.54 -4.14
CA TYR A 92 -0.69 2.18 -5.55
C TYR A 92 -0.35 0.70 -5.77
N ARG A 93 0.75 0.23 -5.17
CA ARG A 93 1.17 -1.17 -5.26
C ARG A 93 0.19 -2.12 -4.55
N GLU A 94 -0.36 -1.74 -3.40
CA GLU A 94 -1.43 -2.51 -2.75
C GLU A 94 -2.66 -2.63 -3.66
N ALA A 95 -3.09 -1.52 -4.29
CA ALA A 95 -4.19 -1.50 -5.24
C ALA A 95 -3.91 -2.38 -6.47
N VAL A 96 -2.67 -2.37 -6.98
CA VAL A 96 -2.25 -3.26 -8.06
C VAL A 96 -2.43 -4.73 -7.67
N GLY A 97 -1.95 -5.08 -6.48
CA GLY A 97 -2.11 -6.43 -5.93
C GLY A 97 -3.57 -6.84 -5.79
N ASN A 98 -4.40 -5.95 -5.23
CA ASN A 98 -5.85 -6.17 -5.09
C ASN A 98 -6.50 -6.48 -6.44
N LEU A 99 -6.30 -5.61 -7.44
CA LEU A 99 -6.90 -5.77 -8.77
C LEU A 99 -6.44 -7.05 -9.45
N LYS A 100 -5.16 -7.39 -9.33
CA LYS A 100 -4.61 -8.64 -9.86
C LYS A 100 -5.27 -9.86 -9.21
N GLY A 101 -5.38 -9.86 -7.88
CA GLY A 101 -6.04 -10.93 -7.13
C GLY A 101 -7.50 -11.12 -7.53
N ILE A 102 -8.25 -10.03 -7.70
CA ILE A 102 -9.64 -10.07 -8.19
C ILE A 102 -9.70 -10.68 -9.58
N THR A 103 -8.88 -10.18 -10.51
CA THR A 103 -8.89 -10.60 -11.92
C THR A 103 -8.58 -12.08 -12.07
N ASP A 104 -7.50 -12.54 -11.43
CA ASP A 104 -7.02 -13.91 -11.57
C ASP A 104 -8.04 -14.91 -11.03
N GLU A 105 -8.60 -14.63 -9.85
CA GLU A 105 -9.56 -15.51 -9.21
C GLU A 105 -10.92 -15.48 -9.92
N HIS A 106 -11.41 -14.30 -10.30
CA HIS A 106 -12.66 -14.18 -11.06
C HIS A 106 -12.60 -14.96 -12.38
N ARG A 107 -11.48 -14.92 -13.09
CA ARG A 107 -11.28 -15.70 -14.32
C ARG A 107 -11.38 -17.21 -14.07
N ILE A 108 -10.80 -17.70 -12.97
CA ILE A 108 -10.86 -19.13 -12.61
C ILE A 108 -12.31 -19.55 -12.37
N TRP A 109 -13.04 -18.78 -11.55
CA TRP A 109 -14.42 -19.10 -11.20
C TRP A 109 -15.39 -18.96 -12.38
N MET A 110 -15.25 -17.93 -13.20
CA MET A 110 -16.06 -17.79 -14.41
C MET A 110 -15.82 -18.93 -15.40
N ALA A 111 -14.56 -19.34 -15.60
CA ALA A 111 -14.25 -20.47 -16.47
C ALA A 111 -14.88 -21.78 -15.95
N TRP A 112 -14.86 -22.00 -14.64
CA TRP A 112 -15.54 -23.14 -14.02
C TRP A 112 -17.08 -23.04 -14.18
N TYR A 113 -17.65 -21.87 -13.96
CA TYR A 113 -19.09 -21.64 -14.12
C TYR A 113 -19.57 -21.92 -15.55
N HIS A 114 -18.83 -21.48 -16.56
CA HIS A 114 -19.16 -21.77 -17.95
C HIS A 114 -19.14 -23.26 -18.27
N ARG A 115 -18.11 -23.99 -17.81
CA ARG A 115 -18.07 -25.46 -17.97
C ARG A 115 -19.22 -26.17 -17.29
N GLN A 116 -19.65 -25.67 -16.12
CA GLN A 116 -20.84 -26.17 -15.43
C GLN A 116 -22.13 -25.96 -16.24
N GLN A 117 -22.29 -24.79 -16.88
CA GLN A 117 -23.44 -24.52 -17.74
C GLN A 117 -23.46 -25.43 -18.97
N GLU A 118 -22.29 -25.62 -19.61
CA GLU A 118 -22.13 -26.51 -20.77
C GLU A 118 -22.48 -27.96 -20.41
N ALA A 119 -21.92 -28.48 -19.30
CA ALA A 119 -22.22 -29.83 -18.83
C ALA A 119 -23.71 -30.04 -18.50
N THR A 120 -24.37 -29.02 -17.93
CA THR A 120 -25.81 -29.10 -17.63
C THR A 120 -26.67 -29.11 -18.91
N ALA A 121 -26.22 -28.45 -19.98
CA ALA A 121 -26.94 -28.40 -21.25
C ALA A 121 -26.81 -29.69 -22.07
N GLU A 122 -25.73 -30.45 -21.87
CA GLU A 122 -25.45 -31.70 -22.61
C GLU A 122 -26.10 -32.95 -21.98
N ASP A 123 -26.98 -32.78 -20.97
CA ASP A 123 -27.69 -33.83 -20.21
C ASP A 123 -26.75 -34.86 -19.56
N ASP A 124 -25.49 -34.48 -19.40
CA ASP A 124 -24.50 -35.27 -18.68
C ASP A 124 -24.70 -34.98 -17.19
N ASN A 125 -24.92 -36.02 -16.38
CA ASN A 125 -24.97 -35.91 -14.91
C ASN A 125 -23.62 -35.49 -14.28
N PHE A 126 -22.73 -34.90 -15.07
CA PHE A 126 -21.39 -34.51 -14.68
C PHE A 126 -21.42 -33.23 -13.85
N VAL A 127 -21.06 -33.36 -12.57
CA VAL A 127 -20.85 -32.23 -11.68
C VAL A 127 -19.34 -32.04 -11.51
N GLU A 128 -18.77 -31.09 -12.27
CA GLU A 128 -17.38 -30.68 -12.04
C GLU A 128 -17.25 -30.07 -10.62
N PRO A 129 -16.38 -30.61 -9.75
CA PRO A 129 -16.22 -30.05 -8.41
C PRO A 129 -15.80 -28.58 -8.48
N ALA A 130 -16.34 -27.76 -7.56
CA ALA A 130 -15.96 -26.36 -7.46
C ALA A 130 -14.44 -26.22 -7.26
N PRO A 131 -13.82 -25.12 -7.78
CA PRO A 131 -12.41 -24.83 -7.54
C PRO A 131 -12.07 -24.95 -6.05
N PRO A 132 -10.92 -25.58 -5.71
CA PRO A 132 -10.60 -25.89 -4.33
C PRO A 132 -10.49 -24.61 -3.50
N LEU A 133 -11.38 -24.49 -2.52
CA LEU A 133 -11.39 -23.41 -1.55
C LEU A 133 -10.18 -23.55 -0.64
N LYS A 134 -9.08 -22.90 -1.02
CA LYS A 134 -7.84 -22.92 -0.25
C LYS A 134 -8.02 -22.15 1.07
N ASN A 135 -8.50 -22.87 2.08
CA ASN A 135 -8.54 -22.47 3.49
C ASN A 135 -9.40 -21.23 3.81
N MET A 136 -10.73 -21.40 3.75
CA MET A 136 -11.73 -20.47 4.31
C MET A 136 -11.72 -20.31 5.82
N ARG A 137 -10.87 -21.06 6.56
CA ARG A 137 -10.76 -20.89 8.01
C ARG A 137 -10.44 -19.43 8.32
N VAL A 138 -11.15 -18.87 9.31
CA VAL A 138 -10.94 -17.53 9.89
C VAL A 138 -9.44 -17.30 10.04
N ASN A 139 -8.87 -16.52 9.11
CA ASN A 139 -7.44 -16.30 9.08
C ASN A 139 -7.15 -15.19 10.09
N SER A 140 -6.55 -15.55 11.24
CA SER A 140 -5.99 -14.57 12.15
C SER A 140 -5.01 -13.64 11.41
N TYR A 141 -4.82 -12.42 11.91
CA TYR A 141 -3.87 -11.46 11.35
C TYR A 141 -2.48 -12.08 11.12
N PHE A 142 -1.99 -12.85 12.09
CA PHE A 142 -0.72 -13.57 12.01
C PHE A 142 -0.68 -14.60 10.87
N ARG A 143 -1.73 -15.40 10.70
CA ARG A 143 -1.79 -16.39 9.61
C ARG A 143 -1.84 -15.72 8.23
N LYS A 144 -2.50 -14.57 8.13
CA LYS A 144 -2.53 -13.77 6.90
C LYS A 144 -1.13 -13.22 6.58
N ALA A 145 -0.46 -12.63 7.56
CA ALA A 145 0.92 -12.15 7.41
C ALA A 145 1.88 -13.28 7.01
N GLN A 146 1.79 -14.44 7.66
CA GLN A 146 2.60 -15.62 7.32
C GLN A 146 2.37 -16.10 5.88
N LYS A 147 1.10 -16.18 5.43
CA LYS A 147 0.78 -16.54 4.04
C LYS A 147 1.36 -15.54 3.05
N THR A 148 1.26 -14.24 3.34
CA THR A 148 1.83 -13.17 2.53
C THR A 148 3.35 -13.29 2.45
N LEU A 149 4.05 -13.46 3.58
CA LEU A 149 5.50 -13.65 3.62
C LEU A 149 5.94 -14.90 2.86
N LEU A 150 5.24 -16.02 3.04
CA LEU A 150 5.53 -17.27 2.32
C LEU A 150 5.35 -17.08 0.81
N PHE A 151 4.32 -16.34 0.38
CA PHE A 151 4.12 -16.02 -1.03
C PHE A 151 5.26 -15.16 -1.57
N MET A 152 5.72 -14.14 -0.83
CA MET A 152 6.85 -13.31 -1.22
C MET A 152 8.14 -14.13 -1.37
N ILE A 153 8.44 -14.99 -0.40
CA ILE A 153 9.63 -15.86 -0.42
C ILE A 153 9.60 -16.80 -1.63
N ARG A 154 8.43 -17.32 -1.98
CA ARG A 154 8.24 -18.17 -3.18
C ARG A 154 8.33 -17.41 -4.49
N ASN A 155 8.18 -16.09 -4.46
CA ASN A 155 8.17 -15.22 -5.64
C ASN A 155 9.19 -14.07 -5.50
N PRO A 156 10.50 -14.38 -5.39
CA PRO A 156 11.53 -13.37 -5.11
C PRO A 156 11.68 -12.34 -6.24
N LYS A 157 11.23 -12.68 -7.46
CA LYS A 157 11.21 -11.76 -8.61
C LYS A 157 10.44 -10.47 -8.30
N LEU A 158 9.31 -10.58 -7.59
CA LEU A 158 8.51 -9.42 -7.23
C LEU A 158 9.32 -8.51 -6.30
N LEU A 159 9.92 -9.08 -5.24
CA LEU A 159 10.75 -8.33 -4.30
C LEU A 159 11.91 -7.59 -5.00
N LEU A 160 12.58 -8.24 -5.96
CA LEU A 160 13.65 -7.62 -6.74
C LEU A 160 13.15 -6.44 -7.58
N ILE A 161 11.98 -6.56 -8.22
CA ILE A 161 11.36 -5.46 -8.98
C ILE A 161 11.07 -4.27 -8.04
N HIS A 162 10.52 -4.52 -6.86
CA HIS A 162 10.25 -3.46 -5.88
C HIS A 162 11.53 -2.79 -5.39
N PHE A 163 12.57 -3.57 -5.08
CA PHE A 163 13.88 -3.04 -4.70
C PHE A 163 14.43 -2.11 -5.79
N LEU A 164 14.46 -2.54 -7.04
CA LEU A 164 14.96 -1.73 -8.16
C LEU A 164 14.11 -0.47 -8.39
N CYS A 165 12.77 -0.60 -8.27
CA CYS A 165 11.87 0.56 -8.36
C CYS A 165 12.22 1.60 -7.30
N TRP A 166 12.43 1.17 -6.05
CA TRP A 166 12.79 2.08 -4.96
C TRP A 166 14.19 2.65 -5.07
N MET A 167 15.16 1.87 -5.58
CA MET A 167 16.49 2.39 -5.90
C MET A 167 16.42 3.54 -6.89
N ILE A 168 15.63 3.38 -7.97
CA ILE A 168 15.42 4.43 -8.97
C ILE A 168 14.69 5.62 -8.35
N THR A 169 13.62 5.39 -7.58
CA THR A 169 12.88 6.47 -6.91
C THR A 169 13.78 7.27 -5.96
N CYS A 170 14.56 6.61 -5.10
CA CYS A 170 15.48 7.29 -4.19
C CYS A 170 16.54 8.09 -4.95
N PHE A 171 17.09 7.51 -6.03
CA PHE A 171 18.03 8.21 -6.90
C PHE A 171 17.42 9.49 -7.51
N LEU A 172 16.19 9.40 -8.03
CA LEU A 172 15.49 10.55 -8.60
C LEU A 172 15.17 11.61 -7.55
N LEU A 173 14.81 11.21 -6.33
CA LEU A 173 14.55 12.13 -5.23
C LEU A 173 15.81 12.92 -4.86
N VAL A 174 16.96 12.25 -4.76
CA VAL A 174 18.25 12.92 -4.53
C VAL A 174 18.59 13.86 -5.68
N LEU A 175 18.42 13.41 -6.93
CA LEU A 175 18.66 14.25 -8.10
C LEU A 175 17.80 15.52 -8.08
N ILE A 176 16.51 15.38 -7.75
CA ILE A 176 15.57 16.51 -7.66
C ILE A 176 15.98 17.48 -6.56
N SER A 177 16.44 16.99 -5.42
CA SER A 177 16.87 17.84 -4.30
C SER A 177 18.06 18.76 -4.63
N ILE A 178 18.82 18.44 -5.69
CA ILE A 178 20.04 19.17 -6.09
C ILE A 178 19.77 20.07 -7.31
N LEU A 179 18.60 19.96 -7.96
CA LEU A 179 18.19 20.83 -9.07
C LEU A 179 18.30 22.35 -8.78
N PRO A 180 18.03 22.86 -7.56
CA PRO A 180 18.16 24.30 -7.29
C PRO A 180 19.56 24.89 -7.53
N ASP A 181 20.61 24.06 -7.45
CA ASP A 181 22.02 24.47 -7.64
C ASP A 181 22.50 24.43 -9.10
N LEU A 182 21.59 24.24 -10.07
CA LEU A 182 21.89 24.16 -11.51
C LEU A 182 22.60 25.39 -12.08
N ALA A 183 22.59 26.54 -11.39
CA ALA A 183 23.39 27.71 -11.77
C ALA A 183 24.91 27.41 -11.80
N ASN A 184 25.36 26.37 -11.08
CA ASN A 184 26.75 25.91 -11.07
C ASN A 184 26.83 24.41 -11.39
N ILE A 185 26.33 24.00 -12.57
CA ILE A 185 26.28 22.60 -13.04
C ILE A 185 27.54 21.79 -12.73
N VAL A 186 28.74 22.33 -12.97
CA VAL A 186 30.00 21.58 -12.75
C VAL A 186 30.18 21.23 -11.27
N ARG A 187 29.99 22.21 -10.37
CA ARG A 187 30.10 22.01 -8.92
C ARG A 187 28.95 21.13 -8.39
N ALA A 188 27.76 21.28 -8.94
CA ALA A 188 26.59 20.47 -8.59
C ALA A 188 26.81 18.99 -8.95
N VAL A 189 27.39 18.70 -10.12
CA VAL A 189 27.69 17.32 -10.56
C VAL A 189 28.80 16.68 -9.72
N GLU A 190 29.89 17.42 -9.42
CA GLU A 190 30.96 16.91 -8.56
C GLU A 190 30.48 16.62 -7.13
N ASN A 191 29.70 17.55 -6.56
CA ASN A 191 29.09 17.37 -5.24
C ASN A 191 28.09 16.22 -5.25
N PHE A 192 27.28 16.09 -6.31
CA PHE A 192 26.36 14.97 -6.46
C PHE A 192 27.08 13.63 -6.50
N ALA A 193 28.13 13.48 -7.31
CA ALA A 193 28.86 12.21 -7.41
C ALA A 193 29.46 11.81 -6.05
N ARG A 194 30.06 12.77 -5.33
CA ARG A 194 30.65 12.53 -4.00
C ARG A 194 29.60 12.21 -2.94
N ASN A 195 28.51 12.98 -2.90
CA ASN A 195 27.42 12.78 -1.97
C ASN A 195 26.65 11.49 -2.26
N PHE A 196 26.48 11.14 -3.53
CA PHE A 196 25.82 9.91 -3.95
C PHE A 196 26.66 8.68 -3.58
N LEU A 197 27.97 8.67 -3.86
CA LEU A 197 28.85 7.55 -3.50
C LEU A 197 28.88 7.30 -1.98
N SER A 198 28.89 8.36 -1.18
CA SER A 198 28.85 8.27 0.28
C SER A 198 27.45 7.90 0.82
N ALA A 199 26.38 8.37 0.18
CA ALA A 199 25.01 8.05 0.54
C ALA A 199 24.51 6.69 0.02
N ALA A 200 25.16 6.11 -1.00
CA ALA A 200 24.69 4.92 -1.70
C ALA A 200 24.38 3.72 -0.78
N PRO A 201 25.18 3.39 0.25
CA PRO A 201 24.83 2.32 1.19
C PRO A 201 23.53 2.60 1.95
N TYR A 202 23.33 3.85 2.38
CA TYR A 202 22.11 4.27 3.08
C TYR A 202 20.90 4.25 2.16
N LEU A 203 21.04 4.75 0.92
CA LEU A 203 19.99 4.69 -0.09
C LEU A 203 19.61 3.25 -0.43
N ALA A 204 20.58 2.33 -0.49
CA ALA A 204 20.31 0.92 -0.71
C ALA A 204 19.53 0.28 0.45
N ILE A 205 19.86 0.63 1.70
CA ILE A 205 19.12 0.17 2.88
C ILE A 205 17.67 0.70 2.85
N VAL A 206 17.50 2.01 2.61
CA VAL A 206 16.17 2.64 2.51
C VAL A 206 15.35 2.00 1.40
N ALA A 207 15.94 1.82 0.21
CA ALA A 207 15.29 1.15 -0.91
C ALA A 207 14.96 -0.31 -0.62
N ALA A 208 15.78 -1.03 0.15
CA ALA A 208 15.48 -2.39 0.59
C ALA A 208 14.28 -2.43 1.54
N ILE A 209 14.23 -1.51 2.52
CA ILE A 209 13.10 -1.40 3.46
C ILE A 209 11.80 -1.07 2.70
N PHE A 210 11.82 -0.08 1.82
CA PHE A 210 10.63 0.26 1.02
C PHE A 210 10.28 -0.82 0.00
N GLY A 211 11.28 -1.49 -0.57
CA GLY A 211 11.11 -2.66 -1.42
C GLY A 211 10.33 -3.76 -0.69
N LEU A 212 10.75 -4.09 0.53
CA LEU A 212 10.09 -5.07 1.38
C LEU A 212 8.66 -4.66 1.73
N ILE A 213 8.45 -3.42 2.19
CA ILE A 213 7.12 -2.90 2.57
C ILE A 213 6.18 -2.92 1.37
N SER A 214 6.61 -2.35 0.24
CA SER A 214 5.76 -2.27 -0.96
C SER A 214 5.46 -3.65 -1.56
N SER A 215 6.44 -4.56 -1.58
CA SER A 215 6.23 -5.93 -2.03
C SER A 215 5.29 -6.70 -1.10
N TYR A 216 5.40 -6.49 0.21
CA TYR A 216 4.48 -7.04 1.20
C TYR A 216 3.05 -6.53 0.98
N GLN A 217 2.86 -5.22 0.77
CA GLN A 217 1.51 -4.68 0.57
C GLN A 217 0.89 -5.15 -0.75
N GLU A 218 1.64 -5.18 -1.86
CA GLU A 218 1.15 -5.73 -3.13
C GLU A 218 0.74 -7.21 -2.98
N THR A 219 1.58 -8.01 -2.31
CA THR A 219 1.29 -9.42 -2.05
C THR A 219 0.08 -9.60 -1.14
N ARG A 220 -0.01 -8.80 -0.07
CA ARG A 220 -1.12 -8.80 0.89
C ARG A 220 -2.42 -8.46 0.20
N GLY A 221 -2.41 -7.45 -0.67
CA GLY A 221 -3.57 -7.06 -1.46
C GLY A 221 -4.06 -8.19 -2.35
N THR A 222 -3.15 -8.82 -3.08
CA THR A 222 -3.43 -10.02 -3.89
C THR A 222 -4.08 -11.12 -3.06
N VAL A 223 -3.46 -11.52 -1.95
CA VAL A 223 -3.96 -12.61 -1.08
C VAL A 223 -5.31 -12.26 -0.44
N LYS A 224 -5.52 -10.98 -0.06
CA LYS A 224 -6.77 -10.51 0.55
C LYS A 224 -7.92 -10.65 -0.43
N GLU A 225 -7.78 -10.16 -1.65
CA GLU A 225 -8.90 -10.15 -2.60
C GLU A 225 -9.16 -11.53 -3.20
N VAL A 226 -8.13 -12.36 -3.43
CA VAL A 226 -8.32 -13.78 -3.79
C VAL A 226 -9.23 -14.48 -2.78
N ALA A 227 -8.94 -14.33 -1.48
CA ALA A 227 -9.76 -14.95 -0.43
C ALA A 227 -11.20 -14.42 -0.42
N LYS A 228 -11.39 -13.12 -0.68
CA LYS A 228 -12.72 -12.51 -0.77
C LYS A 228 -13.52 -13.05 -1.95
N VAL A 229 -12.91 -13.13 -3.13
CA VAL A 229 -13.55 -13.68 -4.33
C VAL A 229 -13.95 -15.14 -4.12
N GLN A 230 -13.04 -15.97 -3.59
CA GLN A 230 -13.32 -17.37 -3.24
C GLN A 230 -14.49 -17.50 -2.26
N GLN A 231 -14.56 -16.63 -1.25
CA GLN A 231 -15.64 -16.65 -0.28
C GLN A 231 -16.99 -16.38 -0.94
N THR A 232 -17.11 -15.30 -1.70
CA THR A 232 -18.38 -14.93 -2.35
C THR A 232 -18.84 -16.00 -3.35
N TRP A 233 -17.92 -16.59 -4.11
CA TRP A 233 -18.27 -17.66 -5.06
C TRP A 233 -18.71 -18.94 -4.37
N ALA A 234 -18.10 -19.31 -3.24
CA ALA A 234 -18.53 -20.48 -2.50
C ALA A 234 -19.88 -20.28 -1.82
N GLU A 235 -20.13 -19.09 -1.26
CA GLU A 235 -21.44 -18.75 -0.68
C GLU A 235 -22.53 -18.87 -1.76
N TRP A 236 -22.28 -18.31 -2.95
CA TRP A 236 -23.17 -18.44 -4.09
C TRP A 236 -23.37 -19.91 -4.50
N TYR A 237 -22.31 -20.71 -4.58
CA TYR A 237 -22.40 -22.12 -4.94
C TYR A 237 -23.17 -22.94 -3.90
N CYS A 238 -22.95 -22.69 -2.59
CA CYS A 238 -23.70 -23.34 -1.53
C CYS A 238 -25.21 -23.04 -1.64
N GLN A 239 -25.57 -21.77 -1.89
CA GLN A 239 -26.98 -21.39 -2.10
C GLN A 239 -27.57 -22.08 -3.33
N GLN A 240 -26.80 -22.21 -4.42
CA GLN A 240 -27.23 -22.95 -5.60
C GLN A 240 -27.50 -24.44 -5.28
N GLN A 241 -26.61 -25.08 -4.53
CA GLN A 241 -26.78 -26.49 -4.13
C GLN A 241 -27.97 -26.69 -3.19
N GLU A 242 -28.18 -25.78 -2.25
CA GLU A 242 -29.35 -25.79 -1.35
C GLU A 242 -30.66 -25.65 -2.12
N ALA A 243 -30.73 -24.71 -3.07
CA ALA A 243 -31.89 -24.54 -3.94
C ALA A 243 -32.17 -25.80 -4.76
N LYS A 244 -31.12 -26.41 -5.34
CA LYS A 244 -31.21 -27.68 -6.08
C LYS A 244 -31.73 -28.81 -5.18
N ALA A 245 -31.25 -28.92 -3.95
CA ALA A 245 -31.69 -29.94 -2.99
C ALA A 245 -33.16 -29.75 -2.56
N GLN A 246 -33.65 -28.52 -2.52
CA GLN A 246 -35.04 -28.18 -2.20
C GLN A 246 -35.97 -28.26 -3.42
N GLY A 247 -35.45 -28.50 -4.63
CA GLY A 247 -36.23 -28.52 -5.86
C GLY A 247 -36.79 -27.16 -6.28
N VAL A 248 -36.18 -26.07 -5.80
CA VAL A 248 -36.57 -24.69 -6.14
C VAL A 248 -35.65 -24.12 -7.22
N PRO A 249 -36.17 -23.31 -8.16
CA PRO A 249 -35.35 -22.63 -9.15
C PRO A 249 -34.39 -21.65 -8.47
N PHE A 250 -33.16 -21.58 -8.97
CA PHE A 250 -32.13 -20.69 -8.46
C PHE A 250 -31.80 -19.60 -9.50
N ASP A 251 -32.45 -18.45 -9.36
CA ASP A 251 -32.35 -17.34 -10.33
C ASP A 251 -31.28 -16.29 -9.94
N VAL A 252 -30.46 -16.57 -8.93
CA VAL A 252 -29.42 -15.64 -8.46
C VAL A 252 -28.23 -15.67 -9.42
N VAL A 253 -27.99 -14.54 -10.09
CA VAL A 253 -26.85 -14.34 -11.00
C VAL A 253 -25.52 -14.56 -10.26
N PRO A 254 -24.52 -15.21 -10.88
CA PRO A 254 -23.21 -15.38 -10.28
C PRO A 254 -22.55 -14.04 -9.91
N PRO A 255 -21.66 -14.01 -8.90
CA PRO A 255 -20.99 -12.80 -8.46
C PRO A 255 -20.15 -12.18 -9.59
N LEU A 256 -20.60 -11.03 -10.10
CA LEU A 256 -19.83 -10.22 -11.05
C LEU A 256 -18.92 -9.27 -10.28
N PHE A 257 -17.63 -9.59 -10.23
CA PHE A 257 -16.60 -8.68 -9.70
C PHE A 257 -16.30 -7.64 -10.76
N ARG A 258 -17.06 -6.55 -10.79
CA ARG A 258 -16.77 -5.45 -11.71
C ARG A 258 -15.48 -4.74 -11.30
N ILE A 259 -14.43 -5.02 -12.06
CA ILE A 259 -13.23 -4.20 -12.12
C ILE A 259 -13.60 -3.00 -12.99
N TYR A 260 -14.02 -1.91 -12.36
CA TYR A 260 -14.34 -0.66 -13.05
C TYR A 260 -13.08 0.18 -13.27
#